data_AF-A0A7S3TQE8-F1
#
_entry.id   AF-A0A7S3TQE8-F1
#
_cell.length_a   1.000
_cell.length_b   1.000
_cell.length_c   1.000
_cell.angle_alpha   90.00
_cell.angle_beta   90.00
_cell.angle_gamma   90.00
#
_symmetry.space_group_name_H-M   'P 1'
#
loop_
_entity.id
_entity.type
_entity.pdbx_description
1 polymer ?
#
loop_
_entity_poly.entity_id
_entity_poly.type
_entity_poly.pdbx_seq_one_letter_code
_entity_poly.pdbx_strand_id
1 'polypeptide(L)'
;RGGKLFYPSHNWQAFFLQGTKTLAYELWEDLGFRAPDNIIIPTGAGSNVMGCDIGFSELISAGEIRSLPRLFCAQPLVCSPIATAILKDLGRDDGKTPPAEWNQPTKTIAEGTSIQEPVRLQEILAA
;
A
#
# COMPACT_ATOMS: atom_id res chain seq x y z
N ARG A 1 1.22 -4.70 40.23
CA ARG A 1 0.84 -3.93 39.03
C ARG A 1 1.53 -4.58 37.83
N GLY A 2 0.90 -5.56 37.18
CA GLY A 2 1.43 -6.12 35.94
C GLY A 2 1.23 -5.09 34.82
N GLY A 3 2.32 -4.55 34.28
CA GLY A 3 2.24 -3.61 33.16
C GLY A 3 1.57 -4.29 31.98
N LYS A 4 0.56 -3.66 31.38
CA LYS A 4 0.06 -4.06 30.06
C LYS A 4 1.24 -3.97 29.09
N LEU A 5 1.72 -5.11 28.60
CA LEU A 5 2.71 -5.15 27.54
C LEU A 5 2.11 -4.47 26.30
N PHE A 6 2.74 -3.39 25.84
CA PHE A 6 2.38 -2.72 24.61
C PHE A 6 2.95 -3.53 23.44
N TYR A 7 2.11 -3.94 22.50
CA TYR A 7 2.54 -4.60 21.27
C TYR A 7 2.80 -3.54 20.19
N PRO A 8 4.06 -3.23 19.84
CA PRO A 8 4.41 -2.12 18.95
C PRO A 8 4.29 -2.52 17.48
N SER A 9 3.17 -3.12 17.08
CA SER A 9 2.98 -3.53 15.69
C SER A 9 2.65 -2.35 14.79
N HIS A 10 3.43 -2.20 13.74
CA HIS A 10 3.21 -1.20 12.69
C HIS A 10 1.91 -1.45 11.90
N ASN A 11 1.45 -2.70 11.81
CA ASN A 11 0.20 -3.02 11.12
C ASN A 11 -1.05 -2.66 11.95
N TRP A 12 -0.95 -2.70 13.28
CA TRP A 12 -2.09 -2.41 14.17
C TRP A 12 -2.09 -0.97 14.68
N GLN A 13 -0.93 -0.33 14.76
CA GLN A 13 -0.86 1.03 15.24
C GLN A 13 -1.31 2.02 14.16
N ALA A 14 -2.29 2.88 14.48
CA ALA A 14 -2.84 3.87 13.54
C ALA A 14 -1.82 4.95 13.16
N PHE A 15 -1.00 5.38 14.12
CA PHE A 15 0.05 6.38 13.89
C PHE A 15 1.16 5.91 12.96
N PHE A 16 1.27 4.62 12.66
CA PHE A 16 2.26 4.14 11.69
C PHE A 16 2.05 4.78 10.32
N LEU A 17 0.80 5.00 9.90
CA LEU A 17 0.48 5.65 8.63
C LEU A 17 0.89 7.14 8.60
N GLN A 18 0.97 7.80 9.76
CA GLN A 18 1.49 9.16 9.86
C GLN A 18 3.01 9.22 9.64
N GLY A 19 3.71 8.12 9.94
CA GLY A 19 5.10 7.95 9.54
C GLY A 19 5.23 7.62 8.06
N THR A 20 4.45 6.67 7.53
CA THR A 20 4.60 6.26 6.12
C THR A 20 4.16 7.34 5.13
N LYS A 21 3.25 8.23 5.50
CA LYS A 21 2.86 9.35 4.61
C LYS A 21 3.98 10.35 4.33
N THR A 22 5.03 10.38 5.14
CA THR A 22 6.16 11.30 4.89
C THR A 22 6.84 10.99 3.56
N LEU A 23 6.78 9.74 3.10
CA LEU A 23 7.26 9.35 1.77
C LEU A 23 6.63 10.20 0.66
N ALA A 24 5.36 10.60 0.77
CA ALA A 24 4.72 11.45 -0.24
C ALA A 24 5.34 12.85 -0.29
N TYR A 25 5.62 13.44 0.88
CA TYR A 25 6.26 14.75 0.99
C TYR A 25 7.70 14.68 0.50
N GLU A 26 8.44 13.65 0.91
CA GLU A 26 9.83 13.42 0.47
C GLU A 26 9.92 13.30 -1.06
N LEU A 27 9.04 12.50 -1.69
CA LEU A 27 8.99 12.38 -3.15
C LEU A 27 8.65 13.71 -3.84
N TRP A 28 7.70 14.47 -3.28
CA TRP A 28 7.33 15.78 -3.81
C TRP A 28 8.47 16.79 -3.71
N GLU A 29 9.14 16.85 -2.56
CA GLU A 29 10.30 17.71 -2.29
C GLU A 29 11.47 17.37 -3.21
N ASP A 30 11.84 16.09 -3.29
CA ASP A 30 12.96 15.59 -4.10
C ASP A 30 12.78 15.82 -5.61
N LEU A 31 11.52 15.87 -6.07
CA LEU A 31 11.18 16.20 -7.47
C LEU A 31 11.07 17.71 -7.74
N GLY A 32 11.55 18.53 -6.80
CA GLY A 32 11.54 19.98 -6.89
C GLY A 32 10.14 20.56 -6.70
N PHE A 33 9.45 20.10 -5.65
CA PHE A 33 8.08 20.48 -5.32
C PHE A 33 7.08 20.18 -6.45
N ARG A 34 7.26 19.03 -7.11
CA ARG A 34 6.38 18.54 -8.16
C ARG A 34 5.95 17.11 -7.87
N ALA A 35 4.63 16.88 -7.81
CA ALA A 35 4.13 15.52 -7.69
C ALA A 35 4.49 14.69 -8.94
N PRO A 36 4.90 13.42 -8.77
CA PRO A 36 5.05 12.51 -9.90
C PRO A 36 3.68 12.16 -10.48
N ASP A 37 3.64 11.78 -11.76
CA ASP A 37 2.39 11.30 -12.37
C ASP A 37 1.98 9.90 -11.87
N ASN A 38 2.98 9.05 -11.58
CA ASN A 38 2.79 7.64 -11.26
C ASN A 38 3.80 7.20 -10.19
N ILE A 39 3.36 6.33 -9.28
CA ILE A 39 4.18 5.75 -8.24
C ILE A 39 3.96 4.24 -8.21
N ILE A 40 5.05 3.48 -8.30
CA ILE A 40 5.01 2.02 -8.21
C ILE A 40 5.56 1.61 -6.84
N ILE A 41 4.74 0.91 -6.06
CA ILE A 41 5.01 0.60 -4.66
C ILE A 41 5.13 -0.92 -4.50
N PRO A 42 6.30 -1.46 -4.13
CA PRO A 42 6.39 -2.82 -3.63
C PRO A 42 5.49 -2.99 -2.41
N THR A 43 4.49 -3.86 -2.50
CA THR A 43 3.34 -3.85 -1.59
C THR A 43 3.22 -5.17 -0.84
N GLY A 44 3.55 -5.15 0.45
CA GLY A 44 3.16 -6.19 1.41
C GLY A 44 1.79 -5.87 2.02
N ALA A 45 1.80 -5.29 3.22
CA ALA A 45 0.59 -4.90 3.94
C ALA A 45 -0.02 -3.55 3.49
N GLY A 46 0.52 -2.91 2.44
CA GLY A 46 -0.02 -1.67 1.87
C GLY A 46 0.17 -0.38 2.67
N SER A 47 0.93 -0.39 3.76
CA SER A 47 1.14 0.83 4.57
C SER A 47 1.74 2.01 3.80
N ASN A 48 2.62 1.76 2.83
CA ASN A 48 3.16 2.82 1.97
C ASN A 48 2.17 3.27 0.89
N VAL A 49 1.25 2.41 0.44
CA VAL A 49 0.18 2.79 -0.50
C VAL A 49 -0.75 3.78 0.19
N MET A 50 -1.27 3.41 1.37
CA MET A 50 -2.11 4.30 2.18
C MET A 50 -1.34 5.55 2.64
N GLY A 51 -0.05 5.42 2.96
CA GLY A 51 0.80 6.56 3.30
C GLY A 51 0.88 7.56 2.14
N CYS A 52 1.16 7.09 0.93
CA CYS A 52 1.17 7.92 -0.26
C CYS A 52 -0.19 8.57 -0.52
N ASP A 53 -1.28 7.82 -0.46
CA ASP A 53 -2.63 8.35 -0.64
C ASP A 53 -2.93 9.49 0.35
N ILE A 54 -2.68 9.28 1.65
CA ILE A 54 -2.87 10.31 2.68
C ILE A 54 -1.97 11.52 2.40
N GLY A 55 -0.67 11.31 2.18
CA GLY A 55 0.29 12.40 2.04
C GLY A 55 0.05 13.26 0.78
N PHE A 56 -0.24 12.64 -0.37
CA PHE A 56 -0.59 13.38 -1.58
C PHE A 56 -1.97 14.04 -1.50
N SER A 57 -2.94 13.42 -0.82
CA SER A 57 -4.24 14.04 -0.54
C SER A 57 -4.11 15.29 0.34
N GLU A 58 -3.21 15.27 1.31
CA GLU A 58 -2.89 16.45 2.12
C GLU A 58 -2.20 17.55 1.29
N LEU A 59 -1.27 17.19 0.39
CA LEU A 59 -0.65 18.15 -0.55
C LEU A 59 -1.68 18.77 -1.52
N ILE A 60 -2.63 17.99 -2.03
CA ILE A 60 -3.77 18.50 -2.81
C ILE A 60 -4.58 19.50 -1.98
N SER A 61 -4.92 19.12 -0.75
CA SER A 61 -5.76 19.94 0.14
C SER A 61 -5.07 21.25 0.53
N ALA A 62 -3.73 21.24 0.63
CA ALA A 62 -2.91 22.42 0.86
C ALA A 62 -2.73 23.30 -0.39
N GLY A 63 -3.09 22.82 -1.58
CA GLY A 63 -2.92 23.52 -2.85
C GLY A 63 -1.50 23.45 -3.43
N GLU A 64 -0.65 22.58 -2.89
CA GLU A 64 0.75 22.42 -3.32
C GLU A 64 0.87 21.63 -4.64
N ILE A 65 -0.11 20.79 -4.94
CA ILE A 65 -0.18 20.02 -6.18
C ILE A 65 -1.58 20.13 -6.79
N ARG A 66 -1.71 19.85 -8.09
CA ARG A 66 -2.97 20.02 -8.85
C ARG A 66 -3.73 18.73 -9.12
N SER A 67 -3.04 17.59 -9.04
CA SER A 67 -3.60 16.26 -9.29
C SER A 67 -2.88 15.22 -8.44
N LEU A 68 -3.61 14.18 -8.04
CA LEU A 68 -3.04 13.04 -7.32
C LEU A 68 -2.20 12.17 -8.27
N PRO A 69 -1.02 11.68 -7.84
CA PRO A 69 -0.31 10.62 -8.53
C PRO A 69 -1.15 9.34 -8.60
N ARG A 70 -1.00 8.58 -9.69
CA ARG A 70 -1.56 7.23 -9.76
C ARG A 70 -0.69 6.25 -8.97
N LEU A 71 -1.29 5.52 -8.04
CA LEU A 71 -0.60 4.52 -7.23
C LEU A 71 -0.74 3.13 -7.86
N PHE A 72 0.38 2.40 -7.98
CA PHE A 72 0.43 1.05 -8.51
C PHE A 72 1.02 0.10 -7.47
N CYS A 73 0.23 -0.87 -7.04
CA CYS A 73 0.68 -1.93 -6.13
C CYS A 73 1.45 -3.02 -6.90
N ALA A 74 2.69 -3.30 -6.50
CA ALA A 74 3.49 -4.40 -7.04
C ALA A 74 3.64 -5.50 -5.98
N GLN A 75 3.08 -6.68 -6.23
CA GLN A 75 3.13 -7.83 -5.33
C GLN A 75 3.83 -9.03 -6.00
N PRO A 76 4.48 -9.93 -5.22
CA PRO A 76 4.97 -11.18 -5.78
C PRO A 76 3.82 -12.02 -6.31
N LEU A 77 4.02 -12.67 -7.46
CA LEU A 77 3.00 -13.50 -8.11
C LEU A 77 2.39 -14.55 -7.17
N VAL A 78 3.21 -15.10 -6.27
CA VAL A 78 2.83 -16.17 -5.34
C VAL A 78 2.24 -15.67 -4.02
N CYS A 79 2.15 -14.35 -3.82
CA CYS A 79 1.48 -13.77 -2.65
C CYS A 79 0.96 -12.38 -3.03
N SER A 80 -0.19 -12.34 -3.71
CA SER A 80 -0.77 -11.11 -4.28
C SER A 80 -2.24 -10.87 -3.91
N PRO A 81 -2.59 -10.80 -2.61
CA PRO A 81 -3.99 -10.67 -2.19
C PRO A 81 -4.64 -9.34 -2.59
N ILE A 82 -3.88 -8.24 -2.66
CA ILE A 82 -4.41 -6.91 -3.03
C ILE A 82 -4.72 -6.88 -4.52
N ALA A 83 -3.78 -7.33 -5.37
CA ALA A 83 -4.02 -7.45 -6.80
C ALA A 83 -5.22 -8.37 -7.09
N THR A 84 -5.34 -9.47 -6.34
CA THR A 84 -6.48 -10.39 -6.42
C THR A 84 -7.81 -9.71 -6.11
N ALA A 85 -7.86 -8.93 -5.03
CA ALA A 85 -9.07 -8.21 -4.65
C ALA A 85 -9.47 -7.15 -5.69
N ILE A 86 -8.52 -6.35 -6.18
CA ILE A 86 -8.79 -5.34 -7.23
C ILE A 86 -9.35 -5.97 -8.50
N LEU A 87 -8.75 -7.06 -8.99
CA LEU A 87 -9.22 -7.73 -10.21
C LEU A 87 -10.63 -8.30 -10.04
N LYS A 88 -10.91 -8.89 -8.88
CA LYS A 88 -12.23 -9.41 -8.53
C LYS A 88 -13.29 -8.30 -8.50
N ASP A 89 -13.01 -7.17 -7.86
CA ASP A 89 -13.96 -6.05 -7.74
C ASP A 89 -14.27 -5.40 -9.09
N LEU A 90 -13.30 -5.35 -10.00
CA LEU A 90 -13.49 -4.83 -11.35
C LEU A 90 -14.29 -5.78 -12.27
N GLY A 91 -14.65 -6.99 -11.80
CA GLY A 91 -15.27 -8.03 -12.63
C GLY A 91 -14.39 -8.42 -13.82
N ARG A 92 -13.08 -8.15 -13.73
CA ARG A 92 -12.09 -8.41 -14.77
C ARG A 92 -11.52 -9.80 -14.53
N ASP A 93 -12.17 -10.80 -15.12
CA ASP A 93 -11.51 -12.08 -15.38
C ASP A 93 -10.66 -11.91 -16.63
N ASP A 94 -9.42 -11.48 -16.46
CA ASP A 94 -8.43 -11.41 -17.56
C ASP A 94 -7.95 -12.81 -18.00
N GLY A 95 -8.72 -13.86 -17.69
CA GLY A 95 -8.30 -15.26 -17.75
C GLY A 95 -7.26 -15.62 -16.68
N LYS A 96 -6.96 -14.67 -15.77
CA LYS A 96 -6.06 -14.81 -14.63
C LYS A 96 -6.78 -14.40 -13.35
N THR A 97 -8.04 -14.83 -13.18
CA THR A 97 -8.54 -15.04 -11.82
C THR A 97 -7.40 -15.68 -11.05
N PRO A 98 -6.79 -15.01 -10.04
CA PRO A 98 -5.54 -15.46 -9.47
C PRO A 98 -5.76 -16.89 -9.02
N PRO A 99 -5.09 -17.88 -9.64
CA PRO A 99 -5.33 -19.25 -9.25
C PRO A 99 -5.06 -19.33 -7.75
N ALA A 100 -5.80 -20.18 -7.03
CA ALA A 100 -5.72 -20.23 -5.56
C ALA A 100 -4.27 -20.38 -5.04
N GLU A 101 -3.37 -20.84 -5.91
CA GLU A 101 -1.91 -20.90 -5.74
C GLU A 101 -1.18 -19.54 -5.62
N TRP A 102 -1.72 -18.42 -6.11
CA TRP A 102 -1.12 -17.08 -5.99
C TRP A 102 -1.20 -16.48 -4.60
N ASN A 103 -1.95 -17.10 -3.68
CA ASN A 103 -1.96 -16.74 -2.26
C ASN A 103 -1.41 -17.88 -1.41
N GLN A 104 -0.72 -18.84 -2.01
CA GLN A 104 -0.01 -19.87 -1.25
C GLN A 104 1.35 -19.32 -0.79
N PRO A 105 1.66 -19.37 0.51
CA PRO A 105 2.97 -18.95 1.03
C PRO A 105 4.06 -19.90 0.56
N THR A 106 4.51 -19.69 -0.66
CA THR A 106 5.71 -20.29 -1.21
C THR A 106 6.87 -19.31 -1.06
N LYS A 107 8.07 -19.87 -0.96
CA LYS A 107 9.28 -19.06 -0.79
C LYS A 107 9.48 -18.18 -2.02
N THR A 108 9.59 -16.89 -1.80
CA THR A 108 9.96 -15.90 -2.81
C THR A 108 11.11 -15.05 -2.29
N ILE A 109 11.93 -14.52 -3.20
CA ILE A 109 12.98 -13.55 -2.85
C ILE A 109 12.39 -12.23 -2.33
N ALA A 110 11.12 -11.95 -2.65
CA ALA A 110 10.37 -10.77 -2.20
C ALA A 110 9.63 -11.05 -0.87
N GLU A 111 10.33 -11.62 0.11
CA GLU A 111 9.75 -12.01 1.40
C GLU A 111 9.09 -10.83 2.12
N GLY A 112 9.73 -9.65 2.10
CA GLY A 112 9.22 -8.44 2.76
C GLY A 112 7.87 -7.93 2.23
N THR A 113 7.43 -8.38 1.06
CA THR A 113 6.11 -8.05 0.48
C THR A 113 5.17 -9.25 0.41
N SER A 114 5.51 -10.38 1.04
CA SER A 114 4.74 -11.62 0.99
C SER A 114 3.72 -11.73 2.13
N ILE A 115 2.82 -10.76 2.24
CA ILE A 115 1.78 -10.72 3.29
C ILE A 115 0.45 -11.20 2.70
N GLN A 116 0.00 -12.38 3.13
CA GLN A 116 -1.23 -13.02 2.64
C GLN A 116 -2.51 -12.33 3.09
N GLU A 117 -2.52 -11.84 4.33
CA GLU A 117 -3.70 -11.25 4.97
C GLU A 117 -3.35 -9.84 5.46
N PRO A 118 -3.41 -8.83 4.58
CA PRO A 118 -3.23 -7.44 5.00
C PRO A 118 -4.34 -7.03 5.98
N VAL A 119 -3.94 -6.56 7.17
CA VAL A 119 -4.88 -6.13 8.23
C VAL A 119 -5.84 -5.04 7.74
N ARG A 120 -5.36 -4.18 6.84
CA ARG A 120 -6.09 -3.01 6.31
C ARG A 120 -6.44 -3.17 4.83
N LEU A 121 -6.82 -4.38 4.40
CA LEU A 121 -7.09 -4.66 2.99
C LEU A 121 -8.10 -3.67 2.38
N GLN A 122 -9.19 -3.36 3.10
CA GLN A 122 -10.24 -2.49 2.58
C GLN A 122 -9.77 -1.04 2.43
N GLU A 123 -8.97 -0.55 3.36
CA GLU A 123 -8.39 0.79 3.29
C GLU A 123 -7.37 0.90 2.15
N ILE A 124 -6.62 -0.16 1.87
CA ILE A 124 -5.70 -0.21 0.72
C ILE A 124 -6.47 -0.17 -0.60
N LEU A 125 -7.63 -0.82 -0.69
CA LEU A 125 -8.46 -0.83 -1.91
C LEU A 125 -9.18 0.50 -2.14
N ALA A 126 -9.36 1.31 -1.09
CA ALA A 126 -9.99 2.62 -1.17
C ALA A 126 -9.00 3.76 -1.51
N ALA A 127 -7.70 3.51 -1.39
CA ALA A 127 -6.60 4.40 -1.74
C ALA A 127 -6.28 4.34 -3.24
#